data_AF-A0A1Z9TTP0-F1
#
_entry.id   AF-A0A1Z9TTP0-F1
#
_cell.length_a   1.000
_cell.length_b   1.000
_cell.length_c   1.000
_cell.angle_alpha   90.00
_cell.angle_beta   90.00
_cell.angle_gamma   90.00
#
_symmetry.space_group_name_H-M   'P 1'
#
loop_
_entity.id
_entity.type
_entity.pdbx_description
1 polymer ?
#
loop_
_entity_poly.entity_id
_entity_poly.type
_entity_poly.pdbx_seq_one_letter_code
_entity_poly.pdbx_strand_id
1 'polypeptide(L)'
;MSFRIENKLFISPDNLGQFKEFLSKKLAKKIYNSRIIKSLYFDNLNLDMYNDSIEGSVPRKKIRIREYPNTDDNKYYLEVKTSSVEGRFKTREIIDKKKFDLIKDSGVLDTQYGTCLPNFYVTYEREYVMMDDVRISIDTNIIYTNYRNNFKFNDKKVIVELKTSINKNLDDLSKTFPFQKIRFSKYCFAVEKLN
;
A
#
# COMPACT_ATOMS: atom_id res chain seq x y z
N MET A 1 5.54 -10.55 16.58
CA MET A 1 5.30 -9.38 15.71
C MET A 1 6.60 -8.59 15.62
N SER A 2 7.00 -8.04 14.47
CA SER A 2 8.20 -7.19 14.40
C SER A 2 7.83 -5.76 14.03
N PHE A 3 8.10 -4.84 14.95
CA PHE A 3 8.04 -3.41 14.71
C PHE A 3 9.09 -3.02 13.66
N ARG A 4 8.74 -2.09 12.77
CA ARG A 4 9.59 -1.63 11.68
C ARG A 4 9.37 -0.15 11.44
N ILE A 5 10.42 0.54 11.01
CA ILE A 5 10.32 1.90 10.49
C ILE A 5 9.83 1.81 9.04
N GLU A 6 8.81 2.59 8.70
CA GLU A 6 8.26 2.70 7.35
C GLU A 6 8.16 4.18 6.93
N ASN A 7 9.01 4.60 5.98
CA ASN A 7 8.99 5.94 5.42
C ASN A 7 8.59 5.89 3.94
N LYS A 8 7.77 6.83 3.49
CA LYS A 8 7.49 7.03 2.07
C LYS A 8 8.20 8.29 1.60
N LEU A 9 8.80 8.23 0.42
CA LEU A 9 9.53 9.34 -0.16
C LEU A 9 8.70 9.96 -1.29
N PHE A 10 8.81 11.28 -1.41
CA PHE A 10 8.37 12.00 -2.60
C PHE A 10 9.43 11.88 -3.67
N ILE A 11 9.09 11.25 -4.78
CA ILE A 11 9.91 11.21 -5.99
C ILE A 11 9.02 11.64 -7.14
N SER A 12 9.38 12.75 -7.79
CA SER A 12 8.71 13.15 -9.03
C SER A 12 8.88 12.04 -10.09
N PRO A 13 7.87 11.75 -10.92
CA PRO A 13 7.98 10.74 -11.97
C PRO A 13 9.18 10.99 -12.90
N ASP A 14 9.46 12.24 -13.21
CA ASP A 14 10.60 12.64 -14.06
C ASP A 14 11.96 12.33 -13.40
N ASN A 15 11.99 12.30 -12.06
CA ASN A 15 13.20 12.00 -11.29
C ASN A 15 13.36 10.50 -10.97
N LEU A 16 12.47 9.63 -11.47
CA LEU A 16 12.57 8.19 -11.22
C LEU A 16 13.88 7.60 -11.76
N GLY A 17 14.31 8.04 -12.94
CA GLY A 17 15.59 7.61 -13.52
C GLY A 17 16.76 7.94 -12.60
N GLN A 18 16.85 9.20 -12.15
CA GLN A 18 17.88 9.66 -11.21
C GLN A 18 17.83 8.90 -9.89
N PHE A 19 16.64 8.60 -9.38
CA PHE A 19 16.49 7.80 -8.16
C PHE A 19 17.01 6.37 -8.35
N LYS A 20 16.74 5.73 -9.49
CA LYS A 20 17.27 4.39 -9.80
C LYS A 20 18.79 4.41 -9.96
N GLU A 21 19.36 5.44 -10.59
CA GLU A 21 20.80 5.62 -10.65
C GLU A 21 21.43 5.81 -9.27
N PHE A 22 20.80 6.60 -8.40
CA PHE A 22 21.21 6.77 -7.01
C PHE A 22 21.29 5.42 -6.29
N LEU A 23 20.27 4.57 -6.44
CA LEU A 23 20.27 3.21 -5.87
C LEU A 23 21.38 2.33 -6.44
N SER A 24 21.60 2.39 -7.75
CA SER A 24 22.66 1.63 -8.43
C SER A 24 24.06 2.02 -7.91
N LYS A 25 24.33 3.33 -7.76
CA LYS A 25 25.58 3.87 -7.21
C LYS A 25 25.83 3.43 -5.76
N LYS A 26 24.76 3.13 -5.01
CA LYS A 26 24.82 2.61 -3.64
C LYS A 26 24.79 1.07 -3.56
N LEU A 27 25.07 0.39 -4.68
CA LEU A 27 25.14 -1.08 -4.77
C LEU A 27 23.84 -1.78 -4.33
N ALA A 28 22.70 -1.11 -4.50
CA ALA A 28 21.42 -1.68 -4.14
C ALA A 28 21.07 -2.84 -5.08
N LYS A 29 20.59 -3.95 -4.52
CA LYS A 29 20.33 -5.21 -5.25
C LYS A 29 18.84 -5.43 -5.41
N LYS A 30 18.43 -5.87 -6.60
CA LYS A 30 17.07 -6.35 -6.82
C LYS A 30 16.87 -7.65 -6.05
N ILE A 31 15.82 -7.73 -5.22
CA ILE A 31 15.58 -8.92 -4.36
C ILE A 31 14.40 -9.78 -4.82
N TYR A 32 13.50 -9.24 -5.64
CA TYR A 32 12.38 -9.97 -6.23
C TYR A 32 12.10 -9.49 -7.64
N ASN A 33 11.49 -10.35 -8.45
CA ASN A 33 10.94 -9.95 -9.73
C ASN A 33 9.86 -8.87 -9.56
N SER A 34 9.83 -7.96 -10.52
CA SER A 34 8.79 -6.94 -10.60
C SER A 34 7.45 -7.65 -10.82
N ARG A 35 6.39 -7.19 -10.15
CA ARG A 35 5.07 -7.81 -10.26
C ARG A 35 3.96 -6.79 -10.16
N ILE A 36 2.83 -7.14 -10.76
CA ILE A 36 1.58 -6.38 -10.62
C ILE A 36 0.94 -6.76 -9.29
N ILE A 37 0.48 -5.76 -8.56
CA ILE A 37 -0.32 -5.92 -7.35
C ILE A 37 -1.68 -5.29 -7.61
N LYS A 38 -2.74 -6.04 -7.38
CA LYS A 38 -4.11 -5.54 -7.42
C LYS A 38 -4.75 -5.72 -6.05
N SER A 39 -5.40 -4.66 -5.56
CA SER A 39 -6.02 -4.68 -4.23
C SER A 39 -7.40 -4.03 -4.29
N LEU A 40 -8.43 -4.76 -3.88
CA LEU A 40 -9.78 -4.25 -3.66
C LEU A 40 -9.89 -3.75 -2.22
N TYR A 41 -10.18 -2.47 -2.03
CA TYR A 41 -10.40 -1.89 -0.71
C TYR A 41 -11.87 -1.91 -0.32
N PHE A 42 -12.10 -2.05 0.99
CA PHE A 42 -13.41 -2.08 1.61
C PHE A 42 -13.51 -0.96 2.63
N ASP A 43 -14.66 -0.29 2.66
CA ASP A 43 -14.99 0.73 3.64
C ASP A 43 -16.50 0.77 3.83
N ASN A 44 -16.98 1.38 4.90
CA ASN A 44 -18.41 1.54 5.10
C ASN A 44 -18.99 2.65 4.21
N LEU A 45 -20.31 2.80 4.22
CA LEU A 45 -21.01 3.77 3.37
C LEU A 45 -20.61 5.24 3.66
N ASN A 46 -20.15 5.51 4.88
CA ASN A 46 -19.73 6.84 5.32
C ASN A 46 -18.25 7.13 5.02
N LEU A 47 -17.51 6.13 4.52
CA LEU A 47 -16.07 6.19 4.28
C LEU A 47 -15.28 6.51 5.56
N ASP A 48 -15.69 5.94 6.68
CA ASP A 48 -15.09 6.26 7.98
C ASP A 48 -13.60 5.87 8.04
N MET A 49 -13.15 4.78 7.38
CA MET A 49 -11.72 4.46 7.34
C MET A 49 -10.91 5.50 6.54
N TYR A 50 -11.53 6.10 5.52
CA TYR A 50 -10.94 7.22 4.81
C TYR A 50 -10.87 8.46 5.70
N ASN A 51 -11.98 8.86 6.32
CA ASN A 51 -12.07 10.05 7.18
C ASN A 51 -11.05 9.98 8.33
N ASP A 52 -11.01 8.86 9.07
CA ASP A 52 -10.02 8.61 10.11
C ASP A 52 -8.58 8.70 9.58
N SER A 53 -8.36 8.25 8.34
CA SER A 53 -7.04 8.29 7.72
C SER A 53 -6.66 9.67 7.18
N ILE A 54 -7.59 10.60 7.00
CA ILE A 54 -7.28 12.00 6.66
C ILE A 54 -7.00 12.76 7.95
N GLU A 55 -7.92 12.68 8.92
CA GLU A 55 -7.81 13.31 10.24
C GLU A 55 -6.60 12.81 11.03
N GLY A 56 -6.18 11.57 10.80
CA GLY A 56 -5.09 10.96 11.57
C GLY A 56 -5.54 10.27 12.85
N SER A 57 -6.85 10.13 13.04
CA SER A 57 -7.50 9.43 14.15
C SER A 57 -7.00 8.00 14.30
N VAL A 58 -6.87 7.55 15.55
CA VAL A 58 -6.46 6.19 15.94
C VAL A 58 -7.38 5.69 17.06
N PRO A 59 -7.70 4.38 17.12
CA PRO A 59 -7.29 3.34 16.17
C PRO A 59 -8.02 3.48 14.84
N ARG A 60 -7.33 3.18 13.73
CA ARG A 60 -7.94 3.15 12.39
C ARG A 60 -7.51 1.94 11.60
N LYS A 61 -8.36 1.49 10.67
CA LYS A 61 -8.08 0.32 9.85
C LYS A 61 -8.08 0.63 8.35
N LYS A 62 -7.52 -0.29 7.58
CA LYS A 62 -7.72 -0.42 6.13
C LYS A 62 -7.93 -1.88 5.81
N ILE A 63 -9.09 -2.21 5.27
CA ILE A 63 -9.45 -3.56 4.87
C ILE A 63 -9.30 -3.68 3.36
N ARG A 64 -8.65 -4.76 2.91
CA ARG A 64 -8.51 -5.04 1.48
C ARG A 64 -8.37 -6.52 1.20
N ILE A 65 -8.74 -6.91 -0.01
CA ILE A 65 -8.32 -8.18 -0.59
C ILE A 65 -7.27 -7.89 -1.64
N ARG A 66 -6.12 -8.55 -1.52
CA ARG A 66 -5.00 -8.42 -2.45
C ARG A 66 -4.82 -9.70 -3.25
N GLU A 67 -4.51 -9.53 -4.53
CA GLU A 67 -4.08 -10.58 -5.45
C GLU A 67 -2.82 -10.15 -6.21
N TYR A 68 -2.12 -11.12 -6.81
CA TYR A 68 -0.94 -10.91 -7.65
C TYR A 68 -1.23 -11.40 -9.08
N PRO A 69 -1.85 -10.56 -9.93
CA PRO A 69 -2.14 -10.95 -11.30
C PRO A 69 -0.88 -11.32 -12.07
N ASN A 70 -1.01 -12.23 -13.05
CA ASN A 70 0.07 -12.67 -13.92
C ASN A 70 1.26 -13.28 -13.18
N THR A 71 0.99 -13.95 -12.06
CA THR A 71 1.97 -14.76 -11.31
C THR A 71 1.37 -16.12 -11.00
N ASP A 72 2.21 -17.09 -10.65
CA ASP A 72 1.74 -18.43 -10.24
C ASP A 72 0.96 -18.41 -8.90
N ASP A 73 0.95 -17.28 -8.20
CA ASP A 73 0.23 -17.10 -6.94
C ASP A 73 -1.24 -16.72 -7.18
N ASN A 74 -2.07 -17.76 -7.36
CA ASN A 74 -3.52 -17.65 -7.55
C ASN A 74 -4.31 -17.44 -6.25
N LYS A 75 -3.67 -16.98 -5.17
CA LYS A 75 -4.30 -16.81 -3.85
C LYS A 75 -4.87 -15.41 -3.66
N TYR A 76 -5.97 -15.34 -2.92
CA TYR A 76 -6.54 -14.09 -2.42
C TYR A 76 -6.11 -13.87 -0.97
N TYR A 77 -5.62 -12.67 -0.68
CA TYR A 77 -5.15 -12.30 0.65
C TYR A 77 -6.07 -11.24 1.25
N LEU A 78 -6.94 -11.64 2.18
CA LEU A 78 -7.70 -10.71 3.01
C LEU A 78 -6.74 -10.11 4.05
N GLU A 79 -6.47 -8.82 3.91
CA GLU A 79 -5.54 -8.09 4.76
C GLU A 79 -6.28 -6.98 5.52
N VAL A 80 -6.09 -6.95 6.84
CA VAL A 80 -6.49 -5.82 7.68
C VAL A 80 -5.23 -5.15 8.21
N LYS A 81 -5.06 -3.87 7.90
CA LYS A 81 -4.00 -3.05 8.47
C LYS A 81 -4.59 -2.15 9.53
N THR A 82 -4.12 -2.26 10.76
CA THR A 82 -4.54 -1.41 11.87
C THR A 82 -3.41 -0.48 12.26
N SER A 83 -3.74 0.79 12.46
CA SER A 83 -2.85 1.79 13.08
C SER A 83 -3.49 2.21 14.39
N SER A 84 -2.83 1.93 15.51
CA SER A 84 -3.25 2.32 16.86
C SER A 84 -2.17 3.18 17.52
N VAL A 85 -2.40 3.56 18.77
CA VAL A 85 -1.44 4.34 19.58
C VAL A 85 -0.18 3.52 19.86
N GLU A 86 -0.34 2.21 20.04
CA GLU A 86 0.73 1.24 20.33
C GLU A 86 1.53 0.86 19.09
N GLY A 87 1.06 1.23 17.89
CA GLY A 87 1.78 1.05 16.65
C GLY A 87 0.92 0.52 15.51
N ARG A 88 1.58 -0.08 14.51
CA ARG A 88 0.92 -0.59 13.31
C ARG A 88 1.08 -2.10 13.22
N PHE A 89 -0.03 -2.79 12.98
CA PHE A 89 -0.03 -4.22 12.75
C PHE A 89 -0.85 -4.58 11.51
N LYS A 90 -0.58 -5.76 10.96
CA LYS A 90 -1.27 -6.29 9.79
C LYS A 90 -1.62 -7.75 10.03
N THR A 91 -2.89 -8.09 9.88
CA THR A 91 -3.33 -9.49 9.78
C THR A 91 -3.48 -9.86 8.31
N ARG A 92 -3.32 -11.14 8.00
CA ARG A 92 -3.45 -11.69 6.66
C ARG A 92 -4.05 -13.08 6.73
N GLU A 93 -5.18 -13.25 6.07
CA GLU A 93 -5.82 -14.54 5.85
C GLU A 93 -5.75 -14.89 4.35
N ILE A 94 -5.46 -16.14 4.03
CA ILE A 94 -5.56 -16.66 2.66
C ILE A 94 -6.98 -17.18 2.49
N ILE A 95 -7.69 -16.70 1.48
CA ILE A 95 -9.06 -17.12 1.18
C ILE A 95 -9.11 -17.74 -0.21
N ASP A 96 -10.08 -18.64 -0.41
CA ASP A 96 -10.35 -19.22 -1.72
C ASP A 96 -11.22 -18.29 -2.59
N LYS A 97 -11.43 -18.68 -3.84
CA LYS A 97 -12.23 -17.91 -4.80
C LYS A 97 -13.69 -17.78 -4.35
N LYS A 98 -14.27 -18.83 -3.76
CA LYS A 98 -15.66 -18.83 -3.30
C LYS A 98 -15.89 -17.79 -2.20
N LYS A 99 -14.99 -17.73 -1.21
CA LYS A 99 -15.02 -16.71 -0.15
C LYS A 99 -14.71 -15.32 -0.68
N PHE A 100 -13.81 -15.20 -1.66
CA PHE A 100 -13.57 -13.93 -2.34
C PHE A 100 -14.83 -13.38 -3.01
N ASP A 101 -15.52 -14.19 -3.82
CA ASP A 101 -16.74 -13.80 -4.51
C ASP A 101 -17.86 -13.43 -3.50
N LEU A 102 -18.00 -14.21 -2.42
CA LEU A 102 -18.95 -13.89 -1.33
C LEU A 102 -18.67 -12.52 -0.68
N ILE A 103 -17.41 -12.24 -0.33
CA ILE A 103 -17.02 -10.96 0.28
C ILE A 103 -17.21 -9.80 -0.70
N LYS A 104 -16.98 -10.06 -1.99
CA LYS A 104 -17.19 -9.08 -3.05
C LYS A 104 -18.67 -8.70 -3.21
N ASP A 105 -19.59 -9.60 -2.91
CA ASP A 105 -21.03 -9.33 -2.98
C ASP A 105 -21.59 -8.78 -1.67
N SER A 106 -21.15 -9.30 -0.53
CA SER A 106 -21.73 -9.00 0.79
C SER A 106 -20.90 -8.04 1.67
N GLY A 107 -19.65 -7.77 1.29
CA GLY A 107 -18.71 -6.98 2.08
C GLY A 107 -18.04 -7.75 3.22
N VAL A 108 -17.40 -7.01 4.12
CA VAL A 108 -16.73 -7.51 5.32
C VAL A 108 -17.37 -6.85 6.54
N LEU A 109 -17.77 -7.64 7.53
CA LEU A 109 -18.23 -7.11 8.82
C LEU A 109 -17.02 -6.81 9.71
N ASP A 110 -16.81 -5.54 10.06
CA ASP A 110 -15.77 -5.11 10.99
C ASP A 110 -16.37 -4.58 12.30
N THR A 111 -15.76 -4.96 13.41
CA THR A 111 -16.15 -4.53 14.77
C THR A 111 -16.19 -3.00 15.00
N GLN A 112 -15.38 -2.23 14.30
CA GLN A 112 -15.27 -0.77 14.46
C GLN A 112 -16.09 -0.03 13.40
N TYR A 113 -16.05 -0.50 12.15
CA TYR A 113 -16.64 0.21 11.01
C TYR A 113 -17.98 -0.36 10.54
N GLY A 114 -18.45 -1.46 11.14
CA GLY A 114 -19.64 -2.17 10.71
C GLY A 114 -19.45 -2.84 9.35
N THR A 115 -20.49 -2.82 8.52
CA THR A 115 -20.47 -3.43 7.18
C THR A 115 -19.62 -2.60 6.22
N CYS A 116 -18.49 -3.16 5.79
CA CYS A 116 -17.55 -2.56 4.86
C CYS A 116 -17.72 -3.17 3.47
N LEU A 117 -18.17 -2.37 2.51
CA LEU A 117 -18.45 -2.79 1.13
C LEU A 117 -17.24 -2.55 0.22
N PRO A 118 -17.09 -3.31 -0.87
CA PRO A 118 -16.03 -3.07 -1.85
C PRO A 118 -16.20 -1.71 -2.53
N ASN A 119 -15.08 -1.00 -2.68
CA ASN A 119 -15.12 0.42 -3.04
C ASN A 119 -14.20 0.78 -4.21
N PHE A 120 -12.90 0.51 -4.07
CA PHE A 120 -11.91 0.84 -5.10
C PHE A 120 -10.92 -0.29 -5.32
N TYR A 121 -10.65 -0.60 -6.58
CA TYR A 121 -9.45 -1.32 -6.95
C TYR A 121 -8.28 -0.35 -7.07
N VAL A 122 -7.14 -0.77 -6.56
CA VAL A 122 -5.84 -0.11 -6.77
C VAL A 122 -4.89 -1.15 -7.36
N THR A 123 -4.45 -0.88 -8.58
CA THR A 123 -3.50 -1.71 -9.31
C THR A 123 -2.22 -0.94 -9.54
N TYR A 124 -1.06 -1.57 -9.40
CA TYR A 124 0.23 -0.94 -9.64
C TYR A 124 1.32 -1.98 -9.88
N GLU A 125 2.39 -1.56 -10.53
CA GLU A 125 3.61 -2.35 -10.66
C GLU A 125 4.53 -2.04 -9.49
N ARG A 126 5.13 -3.10 -8.91
CA ARG A 126 6.08 -2.94 -7.81
C ARG A 126 7.42 -3.58 -8.12
N GLU A 127 8.46 -2.79 -7.95
CA GLU A 127 9.85 -3.24 -7.91
C GLU A 127 10.34 -3.36 -6.46
N TYR A 128 11.24 -4.31 -6.22
CA TYR A 128 11.82 -4.55 -4.90
C TYR A 128 13.34 -4.48 -4.95
N VAL A 129 13.90 -3.58 -4.16
CA VAL A 129 15.33 -3.35 -4.05
C VAL A 129 15.73 -3.44 -2.58
N MET A 130 16.92 -3.96 -2.32
CA MET A 130 17.54 -3.99 -1.00
C MET A 130 18.82 -3.19 -1.06
N MET A 131 18.99 -2.28 -0.11
CA MET A 131 20.22 -1.52 0.07
C MET A 131 20.61 -1.67 1.53
N ASP A 132 21.71 -2.37 1.79
CA ASP A 132 22.14 -2.81 3.12
C ASP A 132 21.01 -3.52 3.89
N ASP A 133 20.49 -2.90 4.94
CA ASP A 133 19.40 -3.35 5.81
C ASP A 133 18.07 -2.58 5.55
N VAL A 134 18.02 -1.78 4.49
CA VAL A 134 16.83 -1.05 4.05
C VAL A 134 16.20 -1.71 2.83
N ARG A 135 14.98 -2.22 3.00
CA ARG A 135 14.16 -2.71 1.90
C ARG A 135 13.40 -1.56 1.28
N ILE A 136 13.52 -1.41 -0.02
CA ILE A 136 12.92 -0.35 -0.83
C ILE A 136 11.89 -1.00 -1.75
N SER A 137 10.68 -0.45 -1.78
CA SER A 137 9.71 -0.76 -2.83
C SER A 137 9.37 0.48 -3.62
N ILE A 138 9.40 0.36 -4.94
CA ILE A 138 9.05 1.43 -5.88
C ILE A 138 7.76 1.01 -6.57
N ASP A 139 6.70 1.80 -6.38
CA ASP A 139 5.42 1.59 -7.04
C ASP A 139 5.23 2.57 -8.19
N THR A 140 4.95 2.04 -9.37
CA THR A 140 4.72 2.78 -10.62
C THR A 140 3.42 2.33 -11.28
N ASN A 141 3.00 3.03 -12.35
CA ASN A 141 1.81 2.71 -13.15
C ASN A 141 0.57 2.48 -12.26
N ILE A 142 0.32 3.42 -11.34
CA ILE A 142 -0.75 3.27 -10.36
C ILE A 142 -2.07 3.61 -11.04
N ILE A 143 -2.99 2.64 -11.04
CA ILE A 143 -4.32 2.77 -11.60
C ILE A 143 -5.33 2.58 -10.48
N TYR A 144 -6.21 3.56 -10.33
CA TYR A 144 -7.36 3.50 -9.44
C TYR A 144 -8.59 3.18 -10.28
N THR A 145 -9.46 2.31 -9.79
CA THR A 145 -10.71 1.95 -10.47
C THR A 145 -11.84 1.92 -9.46
N ASN A 146 -12.90 2.69 -9.71
CA ASN A 146 -14.11 2.64 -8.91
C ASN A 146 -14.79 1.29 -9.12
N TYR A 147 -15.10 0.60 -8.03
CA TYR A 147 -15.63 -0.75 -8.05
C TYR A 147 -17.03 -0.83 -8.68
N ARG A 148 -17.86 0.22 -8.50
CA ARG A 148 -19.26 0.21 -8.92
C ARG A 148 -19.43 0.55 -10.41
N ASN A 149 -18.77 1.61 -10.88
CA ASN A 149 -18.97 2.13 -12.24
C ASN A 149 -17.78 1.89 -13.18
N ASN A 150 -16.70 1.25 -12.71
CA ASN A 150 -15.48 0.97 -13.46
C ASN A 150 -14.73 2.20 -13.99
N PHE A 151 -15.04 3.41 -13.52
CA PHE A 151 -14.28 4.60 -13.88
C PHE A 151 -12.82 4.47 -13.40
N LYS A 152 -11.87 4.86 -14.25
CA LYS A 152 -10.44 4.67 -14.00
C LYS A 152 -9.70 6.00 -13.95
N PHE A 153 -8.75 6.11 -13.02
CA PHE A 153 -7.79 7.19 -12.96
C PHE A 153 -6.37 6.63 -12.99
N ASN A 154 -5.60 7.07 -13.99
CA ASN A 154 -4.19 6.72 -14.14
C ASN A 154 -3.34 7.78 -13.46
N ASP A 155 -2.62 7.39 -12.42
CA ASP A 155 -1.76 8.28 -11.65
C ASP A 155 -0.30 8.08 -12.05
N LYS A 156 0.32 9.17 -12.48
CA LYS A 156 1.72 9.20 -12.87
C LYS A 156 2.66 9.16 -11.67
N LYS A 157 2.17 9.37 -10.44
CA LYS A 157 3.01 9.39 -9.23
C LYS A 157 3.81 8.09 -9.07
N VAL A 158 5.03 8.27 -8.58
CA VAL A 158 5.88 7.19 -8.12
C VAL A 158 5.88 7.18 -6.61
N ILE A 159 5.57 6.03 -6.01
CA ILE A 159 5.56 5.90 -4.55
C ILE A 159 6.72 5.00 -4.14
N VAL A 160 7.74 5.61 -3.55
CA VAL A 160 8.87 4.89 -2.95
C VAL A 160 8.63 4.71 -1.47
N GLU A 161 8.76 3.47 -0.98
CA GLU A 161 8.60 3.13 0.44
C GLU A 161 9.87 2.42 0.94
N LEU A 162 10.47 2.97 2.00
CA LEU A 162 11.60 2.42 2.73
C LEU A 162 11.09 1.65 3.95
N LYS A 163 11.63 0.45 4.17
CA LYS A 163 11.33 -0.39 5.33
C LYS A 163 12.60 -0.94 5.94
N THR A 164 12.78 -0.73 7.24
CA THR A 164 13.93 -1.22 7.98
C THR A 164 13.55 -1.61 9.42
N SER A 165 14.51 -2.16 10.17
CA SER A 165 14.35 -2.51 11.58
C SER A 165 13.99 -1.28 12.41
N ILE A 166 13.23 -1.47 13.49
CA ILE A 166 12.94 -0.39 14.46
C ILE A 166 14.20 0.15 15.15
N ASN A 167 15.25 -0.67 15.24
CA ASN A 167 16.52 -0.30 15.86
C ASN A 167 17.43 0.53 14.93
N LYS A 168 17.01 0.78 13.67
CA LYS A 168 17.80 1.58 12.73
C LYS A 168 17.81 3.04 13.18
N ASN A 169 18.99 3.64 13.20
CA ASN A 169 19.15 5.07 13.47
C ASN A 169 18.42 5.90 12.38
N LEU A 170 17.49 6.75 12.81
CA LEU A 170 16.66 7.57 11.92
C LEU A 170 17.45 8.68 11.23
N ASP A 171 18.48 9.22 11.87
CA ASP A 171 19.34 10.26 11.32
C ASP A 171 20.20 9.66 10.21
N ASP A 172 20.77 8.47 10.43
CA ASP A 172 21.54 7.76 9.41
C ASP A 172 20.66 7.38 8.21
N LEU A 173 19.43 6.94 8.47
CA LEU A 173 18.45 6.67 7.41
C LEU A 173 18.13 7.95 6.62
N SER A 174 17.98 9.09 7.29
CA SER A 174 17.65 10.37 6.65
C SER A 174 18.86 10.96 5.89
N LYS A 175 20.09 10.77 6.38
CA LYS A 175 21.33 11.12 5.65
C LYS A 175 21.52 10.25 4.41
N THR A 176 21.20 8.97 4.53
CA THR A 176 21.33 8.02 3.42
C THR A 176 20.26 8.26 2.36
N PHE A 177 19.04 8.61 2.77
CA PHE A 177 17.95 8.95 1.86
C PHE A 177 17.51 10.41 2.10
N PRO A 178 18.25 11.39 1.55
CA PRO A 178 17.98 12.83 1.73
C PRO A 178 16.82 13.29 0.84
N PHE A 179 15.72 12.53 0.82
CA PHE A 179 14.53 12.83 0.04
C PHE A 179 13.39 13.25 0.97
N GLN A 180 12.51 14.12 0.48
CA GLN A 180 11.35 14.56 1.23
C GLN A 180 10.46 13.36 1.59
N LYS A 181 10.15 13.22 2.89
CA LYS A 181 9.21 12.22 3.38
C LYS A 181 7.78 12.70 3.17
N ILE A 182 6.89 11.79 2.78
CA ILE A 182 5.46 12.08 2.58
C ILE A 182 4.57 11.11 3.34
N ARG A 183 3.40 11.61 3.77
CA ARG A 183 2.28 10.76 4.16
C ARG A 183 1.46 10.48 2.91
N PHE A 184 1.43 9.23 2.48
CA PHE A 184 0.64 8.84 1.32
C PHE A 184 -0.07 7.50 1.52
N SER A 185 -1.34 7.48 1.10
CA SER A 185 -2.16 6.28 1.07
C SER A 185 -2.84 6.18 -0.28
N LYS A 186 -2.52 5.11 -1.03
CA LYS A 186 -3.20 4.79 -2.30
C LYS A 186 -4.72 4.68 -2.12
N TYR A 187 -5.20 4.14 -0.99
CA TYR A 187 -6.64 4.06 -0.73
C TYR A 187 -7.30 5.44 -0.67
N CYS A 188 -6.86 6.29 0.27
CA CYS A 188 -7.36 7.66 0.38
C CYS A 188 -7.27 8.45 -0.93
N PHE A 189 -6.18 8.31 -1.67
CA PHE A 189 -6.06 8.98 -2.97
C PHE A 189 -7.06 8.44 -4.01
N ALA A 190 -7.46 7.17 -3.94
CA ALA A 190 -8.53 6.62 -4.76
C ALA A 190 -9.87 7.30 -4.44
N VAL A 191 -10.19 7.45 -3.15
CA VAL A 191 -11.40 8.12 -2.67
C VAL A 191 -11.43 9.57 -3.18
N GLU A 192 -10.34 10.33 -2.98
CA GLU A 192 -10.24 11.74 -3.41
C GLU A 192 -10.40 11.95 -4.92
N LYS A 193 -10.15 10.93 -5.75
CA LYS A 193 -10.18 11.05 -7.22
C LYS A 193 -11.39 10.41 -7.87
N LEU A 194 -12.03 9.44 -7.22
CA LEU A 194 -13.04 8.60 -7.85
C LEU A 194 -14.36 8.50 -7.08
N ASN A 195 -14.46 9.17 -5.94
CA ASN A 195 -15.70 9.28 -5.17
C ASN A 195 -16.44 10.58 -5.50
#